data_AF-I7LWS6-F1
#
_entry.id   AF-I7LWS6-F1
#
_cell.length_a   1.000
_cell.length_b   1.000
_cell.length_c   1.000
_cell.angle_alpha   90.00
_cell.angle_beta   90.00
_cell.angle_gamma   90.00
#
_symmetry.space_group_name_H-M   'P 1'
#
loop_
_entity.id
_entity.type
_entity.pdbx_description
1 polymer ?
#
loop_
_entity_poly.entity_id
_entity_poly.type
_entity_poly.pdbx_seq_one_letter_code
_entity_poly.pdbx_strand_id
1 'polypeptide(L)'
;MKQTLKQAVKSLTFKPKANLIGASIINESIRKLGKNHEDFLMSQKIDQLPTKQDAQEFKKNYGLDIVNEDDLQLAAKGEKDIDYTFSNQQYIESFQAYKHGRVNVFDYKDTHMTLVGTNFHNLPIKNIYKLLTNTQPDLILLQIRPDQLLDNFKICTNNPETGYFSSTLYAQQVIRTGFEVMPRANLRVQIKKNLKENNILLASVKERDQDYYQNVYKKTILESKNKDYYHLERLSDEAIAVACFYAERNNIPVVLVDQPEQIFRQNIANTHTLMQLQNVFTRAARYLGQNPDTNPQTPLAMSYQIFPELFLSSSDKYMSTLIEYLIATQKYKRMTAFLGQTQSESIHQYLFQRDISHLADELYVNPPKGSIIRDITPEEIIEKHALLDVMYHGNDVLENLDQKQFKTSYLMIDRYADVEKIDQQKTIKMKYLHFELLKKYAKFAKQEYQEGKEILKKEFILRMGH
;
A
#
# COMPACT_ATOMS: atom_id res chain seq x y z
N MET A 1 -60.67 20.71 -7.01
CA MET A 1 -59.28 20.18 -7.13
C MET A 1 -58.47 20.31 -5.82
N LYS A 2 -59.09 20.03 -4.67
CA LYS A 2 -58.44 19.94 -3.34
C LYS A 2 -59.16 18.89 -2.47
N GLN A 3 -59.43 17.71 -3.06
CA GLN A 3 -60.21 16.66 -2.39
C GLN A 3 -59.91 15.24 -2.90
N THR A 4 -58.64 14.92 -3.14
CA THR A 4 -58.23 13.57 -3.57
C THR A 4 -56.87 13.18 -3.00
N LEU A 5 -56.69 13.20 -1.67
CA LEU A 5 -55.49 12.66 -1.00
C LEU A 5 -55.70 12.46 0.52
N LYS A 6 -56.86 11.92 0.91
CA LYS A 6 -57.13 11.44 2.28
C LYS A 6 -58.04 10.21 2.24
N GLN A 7 -57.54 9.08 1.70
CA GLN A 7 -58.15 7.75 1.90
C GLN A 7 -57.24 6.61 1.39
N ALA A 8 -56.03 6.49 1.96
CA ALA A 8 -55.19 5.30 1.77
C ALA A 8 -54.33 5.00 3.00
N VAL A 9 -54.90 5.20 4.20
CA VAL A 9 -54.32 4.75 5.47
C VAL A 9 -55.40 3.98 6.21
N LYS A 10 -55.43 2.65 6.03
CA LYS A 10 -55.96 1.59 6.91
C LYS A 10 -56.39 0.38 6.09
N SER A 11 -55.50 -0.60 6.02
CA SER A 11 -55.78 -2.05 6.10
C SER A 11 -54.74 -2.81 5.27
N LEU A 12 -53.75 -3.41 5.93
CA LEU A 12 -53.07 -4.65 5.51
C LEU A 12 -52.05 -5.00 6.60
N THR A 13 -52.57 -5.48 7.73
CA THR A 13 -51.80 -6.21 8.73
C THR A 13 -51.48 -7.59 8.18
N PHE A 14 -50.27 -7.77 7.65
CA PHE A 14 -49.73 -9.10 7.31
C PHE A 14 -48.96 -9.65 8.51
N LYS A 15 -49.45 -10.75 9.08
CA LYS A 15 -48.70 -11.61 10.02
C LYS A 15 -47.80 -12.56 9.22
N PRO A 16 -46.52 -12.74 9.59
CA PRO A 16 -45.79 -13.94 9.19
C PRO A 16 -45.83 -14.97 10.33
N LYS A 17 -46.66 -16.01 10.15
CA LYS A 17 -46.44 -17.32 10.78
C LYS A 17 -45.78 -18.21 9.73
N ALA A 18 -44.81 -19.00 10.19
CA ALA A 18 -44.11 -20.10 9.51
C ALA A 18 -42.96 -19.72 8.55
N ASN A 19 -41.73 -19.83 9.08
CA ASN A 19 -40.68 -20.68 8.50
C ASN A 19 -39.64 -21.03 9.57
N LEU A 20 -40.10 -21.70 10.64
CA LEU A 20 -39.27 -22.34 11.67
C LEU A 20 -38.75 -23.74 11.23
N ILE A 21 -39.00 -24.14 9.99
CA ILE A 21 -38.64 -25.46 9.47
C ILE A 21 -37.15 -25.53 9.07
N GLY A 22 -36.54 -24.41 8.66
CA GLY A 22 -35.11 -24.35 8.28
C GLY A 22 -34.13 -24.46 9.45
N ALA A 23 -34.46 -23.89 10.62
CA ALA A 23 -33.60 -23.94 11.80
C ALA A 23 -33.53 -25.35 12.42
N SER A 24 -34.62 -26.13 12.30
CA SER A 24 -34.65 -27.50 12.82
C SER A 24 -33.76 -28.47 12.01
N ILE A 25 -33.72 -28.32 10.69
CA ILE A 25 -32.93 -29.18 9.78
C ILE A 25 -31.42 -28.90 9.93
N ILE A 26 -31.04 -27.63 10.15
CA ILE A 26 -29.65 -27.24 10.43
C ILE A 26 -29.20 -27.82 11.79
N ASN A 27 -30.05 -27.72 12.81
CA ASN A 27 -29.72 -28.25 14.15
C ASN A 27 -29.66 -29.77 14.20
N GLU A 28 -30.47 -30.48 13.40
CA GLU A 28 -30.43 -31.95 13.34
C GLU A 28 -29.21 -32.47 12.57
N SER A 29 -28.76 -31.74 11.54
CA SER A 29 -27.54 -32.05 10.79
C SER A 29 -26.27 -31.83 11.64
N ILE A 30 -26.27 -30.79 12.49
CA ILE A 30 -25.18 -30.48 13.43
C ILE A 30 -25.15 -31.51 14.58
N ARG A 31 -26.31 -31.97 15.08
CA ARG A 31 -26.39 -33.06 16.08
C ARG A 31 -25.86 -34.40 15.56
N LYS A 32 -26.06 -34.72 14.28
CA LYS A 32 -25.54 -35.96 13.67
C LYS A 32 -24.03 -35.97 13.47
N LEU A 33 -23.35 -34.82 13.58
CA LEU A 33 -21.90 -34.71 13.39
C LEU A 33 -21.07 -34.94 14.67
N GLY A 34 -21.69 -35.23 15.82
CA GLY A 34 -21.01 -35.84 16.98
C GLY A 34 -19.78 -35.10 17.50
N LYS A 35 -19.67 -33.79 17.31
CA LYS A 35 -18.53 -32.99 17.74
C LYS A 35 -18.97 -31.89 18.71
N ASN A 36 -18.29 -31.84 19.85
CA ASN A 36 -18.56 -30.91 20.94
C ASN A 36 -18.61 -29.47 20.44
N HIS A 37 -19.64 -28.76 20.90
CA HIS A 37 -19.93 -27.37 20.58
C HIS A 37 -18.85 -26.39 21.08
N GLU A 38 -17.95 -26.86 21.97
CA GLU A 38 -16.91 -26.07 22.63
C GLU A 38 -15.64 -25.90 21.79
N ASP A 39 -15.35 -26.80 20.82
CA ASP A 39 -14.25 -26.58 19.86
C ASP A 39 -14.58 -25.52 18.80
N PHE A 40 -15.82 -25.00 18.79
CA PHE A 40 -16.35 -24.10 17.76
C PHE A 40 -16.45 -22.63 18.20
N LEU A 41 -16.08 -22.29 19.44
CA LEU A 41 -16.09 -20.92 19.94
C LEU A 41 -14.67 -20.38 20.13
N MET A 42 -13.95 -20.19 19.02
CA MET A 42 -12.87 -19.19 18.93
C MET A 42 -13.35 -18.03 18.06
N SER A 43 -14.54 -17.52 18.38
CA SER A 43 -15.05 -16.24 17.92
C SER A 43 -15.43 -15.40 19.13
N GLN A 44 -14.46 -15.09 19.98
CA GLN A 44 -14.62 -13.86 20.76
C GLN A 44 -14.56 -12.71 19.76
N LYS A 45 -15.71 -12.08 19.57
CA LYS A 45 -15.83 -10.85 18.81
C LYS A 45 -14.85 -9.85 19.41
N ILE A 46 -13.95 -9.30 18.60
CA ILE A 46 -13.26 -8.04 18.94
C ILE A 46 -14.28 -6.91 18.70
N ASP A 47 -15.38 -6.93 19.47
CA ASP A 47 -16.26 -5.77 19.63
C ASP A 47 -15.72 -4.89 20.78
N GLN A 48 -14.64 -5.32 21.45
CA GLN A 48 -13.95 -4.64 22.54
C GLN A 48 -12.46 -4.62 22.24
N LEU A 49 -11.78 -3.52 22.59
CA LEU A 49 -10.32 -3.40 22.47
C LEU A 49 -9.63 -4.61 23.12
N PRO A 50 -8.60 -5.21 22.48
CA PRO A 50 -7.95 -6.41 22.99
C PRO A 50 -7.45 -6.18 24.42
N THR A 51 -7.73 -7.08 25.35
CA THR A 51 -7.09 -7.06 26.66
C THR A 51 -5.59 -7.41 26.53
N LYS A 52 -4.79 -7.17 27.58
CA LYS A 52 -3.39 -7.63 27.60
C LYS A 52 -3.25 -9.15 27.40
N GLN A 53 -4.26 -9.93 27.82
CA GLN A 53 -4.31 -11.37 27.58
C GLN A 53 -4.58 -11.68 26.10
N ASP A 54 -5.50 -10.96 25.46
CA ASP A 54 -5.79 -11.09 24.03
C ASP A 54 -4.56 -10.75 23.17
N ALA A 55 -3.78 -9.74 23.56
CA ALA A 55 -2.54 -9.38 22.87
C ALA A 55 -1.49 -10.52 22.93
N GLN A 56 -1.34 -11.18 24.09
CA GLN A 56 -0.43 -12.33 24.24
C GLN A 56 -0.92 -13.54 23.43
N GLU A 57 -2.21 -13.81 23.45
CA GLU A 57 -2.79 -14.90 22.67
C GLU A 57 -2.66 -14.65 21.17
N PHE A 58 -2.87 -13.41 20.73
CA PHE A 58 -2.70 -13.03 19.34
C PHE A 58 -1.25 -13.15 18.88
N LYS A 59 -0.28 -12.69 19.68
CA LYS A 59 1.15 -12.91 19.40
C LYS A 59 1.47 -14.39 19.26
N LYS A 60 0.91 -15.23 20.15
CA LYS A 60 1.08 -16.69 20.08
C LYS A 60 0.45 -17.29 18.81
N ASN A 61 -0.73 -16.82 18.41
CA ASN A 61 -1.50 -17.40 17.30
C ASN A 61 -1.05 -16.90 15.92
N TYR A 62 -0.54 -15.67 15.83
CA TYR A 62 -0.25 -14.99 14.57
C TYR A 62 1.22 -14.59 14.39
N GLY A 63 2.01 -14.57 15.47
CA GLY A 63 3.40 -14.10 15.47
C GLY A 63 3.54 -12.58 15.40
N LEU A 64 2.44 -11.83 15.59
CA LEU A 64 2.38 -10.38 15.46
C LEU A 64 2.10 -9.74 16.82
N ASP A 65 2.75 -8.61 17.10
CA ASP A 65 2.47 -7.82 18.29
C ASP A 65 1.17 -7.02 18.10
N ILE A 66 0.22 -7.10 19.03
CA ILE A 66 -0.91 -6.17 19.09
C ILE A 66 -0.52 -5.00 19.97
N VAL A 67 -0.80 -3.79 19.49
CA VAL A 67 -0.78 -2.61 20.35
C VAL A 67 -2.16 -1.95 20.36
N ASN A 68 -2.62 -1.67 21.58
CA ASN A 68 -3.95 -1.16 21.85
C ASN A 68 -3.98 0.36 21.87
N GLU A 69 -5.20 0.89 21.84
CA GLU A 69 -5.47 2.33 21.85
C GLU A 69 -4.79 3.08 23.02
N ASP A 70 -4.77 2.53 24.24
CA ASP A 70 -4.15 3.21 25.39
C ASP A 70 -2.64 3.49 25.17
N ASP A 71 -1.92 2.51 24.62
CA ASP A 71 -0.49 2.63 24.32
C ASP A 71 -0.25 3.57 23.13
N LEU A 72 -1.17 3.56 22.16
CA LEU A 72 -1.16 4.41 20.98
C LEU A 72 -1.47 5.89 21.31
N GLN A 73 -2.44 6.15 22.19
CA GLN A 73 -2.83 7.48 22.63
C GLN A 73 -1.73 8.14 23.47
N LEU A 74 -0.99 7.37 24.28
CA LEU A 74 0.19 7.86 24.99
C LEU A 74 1.28 8.38 24.03
N ALA A 75 1.48 7.68 22.92
CA ALA A 75 2.40 8.11 21.86
C ALA A 75 1.87 9.31 21.05
N ALA A 76 0.55 9.45 20.96
CA ALA A 76 -0.11 10.51 20.20
C ALA A 76 -0.31 11.84 20.98
N LYS A 77 0.11 11.93 22.25
CA LYS A 77 0.00 13.15 23.08
C LYS A 77 0.93 14.27 22.56
N GLY A 78 0.46 14.99 21.55
CA GLY A 78 1.07 16.21 21.03
C GLY A 78 -0.02 17.16 20.54
N GLU A 79 0.31 18.45 20.45
CA GLU A 79 -0.52 19.38 19.69
C GLU A 79 -0.54 18.95 18.23
N LYS A 80 -1.66 19.19 17.55
CA LYS A 80 -1.73 18.89 16.12
C LYS A 80 -0.72 19.75 15.36
N ASP A 81 0.07 19.10 14.51
CA ASP A 81 1.07 19.73 13.66
C ASP A 81 0.74 19.47 12.20
N ILE A 82 0.63 20.54 11.42
CA ILE A 82 0.38 20.50 9.98
C ILE A 82 1.52 19.76 9.26
N ASP A 83 2.73 19.83 9.80
CA ASP A 83 3.97 19.37 9.18
C ASP A 83 4.61 18.17 9.91
N TYR A 84 3.84 17.38 10.66
CA TYR A 84 4.35 16.15 11.27
C TYR A 84 5.11 15.29 10.25
N THR A 85 6.30 14.83 10.64
CA THR A 85 7.17 13.95 9.83
C THR A 85 7.72 12.81 10.68
N PHE A 86 7.79 11.62 10.08
CA PHE A 86 8.37 10.44 10.71
C PHE A 86 9.88 10.42 10.47
N SER A 87 10.65 10.64 11.54
CA SER A 87 12.11 10.78 11.46
C SER A 87 12.84 9.45 11.22
N ASN A 88 14.09 9.55 10.76
CA ASN A 88 15.00 8.40 10.63
C ASN A 88 15.10 7.58 11.92
N GLN A 89 15.27 8.24 13.06
CA GLN A 89 15.43 7.57 14.36
C GLN A 89 14.16 6.80 14.75
N GLN A 90 12.99 7.42 14.59
CA GLN A 90 11.70 6.76 14.84
C GLN A 90 11.49 5.55 13.91
N TYR A 91 11.93 5.64 12.66
CA TYR A 91 11.89 4.53 11.72
C TYR A 91 12.74 3.34 12.19
N ILE A 92 13.99 3.59 12.58
CA ILE A 92 14.88 2.53 13.08
C ILE A 92 14.31 1.91 14.36
N GLU A 93 13.84 2.72 15.30
CA GLU A 93 13.26 2.25 16.57
C GLU A 93 12.02 1.39 16.34
N SER A 94 11.09 1.85 15.48
CA SER A 94 9.88 1.10 15.10
C SER A 94 10.22 -0.22 14.42
N PHE A 95 11.16 -0.21 13.46
CA PHE A 95 11.56 -1.41 12.75
C PHE A 95 12.21 -2.44 13.70
N GLN A 96 13.04 -1.99 14.64
CA GLN A 96 13.71 -2.86 15.61
C GLN A 96 12.77 -3.40 16.69
N ALA A 97 11.82 -2.58 17.17
CA ALA A 97 10.87 -2.96 18.21
C ALA A 97 9.97 -4.12 17.78
N TYR A 98 9.58 -4.16 16.49
CA TYR A 98 8.59 -5.10 15.97
C TYR A 98 9.14 -6.00 14.86
N LYS A 99 10.15 -6.82 15.18
CA LYS A 99 10.85 -7.69 14.20
C LYS A 99 9.92 -8.49 13.25
N HIS A 100 8.73 -8.87 13.70
CA HIS A 100 7.76 -9.65 12.93
C HIS A 100 6.59 -8.84 12.39
N GLY A 101 6.56 -7.54 12.65
CA GLY A 101 5.41 -6.67 12.40
C GLY A 101 4.47 -6.54 13.61
N ARG A 102 3.48 -5.68 13.42
CA ARG A 102 2.57 -5.16 14.43
C ARG A 102 1.16 -5.01 13.87
N VAL A 103 0.17 -5.13 14.73
CA VAL A 103 -1.23 -4.82 14.44
C VAL A 103 -1.70 -3.73 15.40
N ASN A 104 -2.04 -2.57 14.84
CA ASN A 104 -2.61 -1.45 15.59
C ASN A 104 -4.13 -1.54 15.51
N VAL A 105 -4.79 -1.61 16.67
CA VAL A 105 -6.24 -1.66 16.79
C VAL A 105 -6.72 -0.48 17.63
N PHE A 106 -7.57 0.36 17.04
CA PHE A 106 -8.06 1.58 17.69
C PHE A 106 -9.37 2.03 17.04
N ASP A 107 -10.16 2.83 17.77
CA ASP A 107 -11.32 3.52 17.20
C ASP A 107 -10.94 4.94 16.76
N TYR A 108 -11.49 5.36 15.62
CA TYR A 108 -11.24 6.68 15.07
C TYR A 108 -12.48 7.21 14.35
N LYS A 109 -13.05 8.31 14.86
CA LYS A 109 -14.28 8.96 14.33
C LYS A 109 -15.40 7.94 14.00
N ASP A 110 -15.80 7.15 15.00
CA ASP A 110 -16.84 6.10 14.91
C ASP A 110 -16.53 4.99 13.88
N THR A 111 -15.26 4.77 13.57
CA THR A 111 -14.78 3.67 12.73
C THR A 111 -13.74 2.85 13.48
N HIS A 112 -13.94 1.54 13.52
CA HIS A 112 -12.97 0.61 14.08
C HIS A 112 -11.86 0.35 13.06
N MET A 113 -10.61 0.64 13.43
CA MET A 113 -9.44 0.53 12.57
C MET A 113 -8.58 -0.65 13.00
N THR A 114 -8.15 -1.46 12.03
CA THR A 114 -7.09 -2.45 12.21
C THR A 114 -5.99 -2.22 11.17
N LEU A 115 -4.85 -1.68 11.58
CA LEU A 115 -3.69 -1.48 10.71
C LEU A 115 -2.68 -2.61 10.92
N VAL A 116 -2.42 -3.40 9.88
CA VAL A 116 -1.52 -4.54 9.89
C VAL A 116 -0.22 -4.13 9.19
N GLY A 117 0.83 -3.90 9.98
CA GLY A 117 2.16 -3.54 9.49
C GLY A 117 3.15 -4.67 9.67
N THR A 118 3.59 -5.33 8.60
CA THR A 118 4.54 -6.45 8.72
C THR A 118 5.37 -6.64 7.46
N ASN A 119 6.35 -7.52 7.52
CA ASN A 119 7.05 -8.03 6.35
C ASN A 119 6.24 -9.22 5.76
N PHE A 120 5.50 -8.95 4.70
CA PHE A 120 4.54 -9.88 4.11
C PHE A 120 5.16 -11.07 3.37
N HIS A 121 6.47 -11.08 3.13
CA HIS A 121 7.13 -12.20 2.46
C HIS A 121 7.09 -13.49 3.27
N ASN A 122 6.98 -13.39 4.60
CA ASN A 122 7.00 -14.54 5.50
C ASN A 122 5.69 -14.76 6.26
N LEU A 123 4.65 -13.95 5.99
CA LEU A 123 3.40 -14.06 6.73
C LEU A 123 2.55 -15.22 6.18
N PRO A 124 2.23 -16.26 6.99
CA PRO A 124 1.48 -17.40 6.49
C PRO A 124 0.07 -17.02 6.03
N ILE A 125 -0.37 -17.58 4.89
CA ILE A 125 -1.72 -17.39 4.30
C ILE A 125 -2.82 -17.51 5.36
N LYS A 126 -2.77 -18.56 6.18
CA LYS A 126 -3.75 -18.82 7.23
C LYS A 126 -3.85 -17.68 8.26
N ASN A 127 -2.74 -17.00 8.56
CA ASN A 127 -2.70 -15.94 9.56
C ASN A 127 -3.40 -14.69 9.04
N ILE A 128 -3.17 -14.32 7.77
CA ILE A 128 -3.88 -13.23 7.09
C ILE A 128 -5.38 -13.51 7.06
N TYR A 129 -5.76 -14.74 6.69
CA TYR A 129 -7.18 -15.10 6.58
C TYR A 129 -7.89 -15.10 7.95
N LYS A 130 -7.24 -15.66 8.98
CA LYS A 130 -7.75 -15.64 10.35
C LYS A 130 -7.86 -14.22 10.90
N LEU A 131 -6.87 -13.37 10.64
CA LEU A 131 -6.93 -11.96 11.01
C LEU A 131 -8.19 -11.32 10.43
N LEU A 132 -8.40 -11.44 9.12
CA LEU A 132 -9.60 -10.91 8.46
C LEU A 132 -10.91 -11.50 9.01
N THR A 133 -10.89 -12.78 9.36
CA THR A 133 -12.04 -13.45 9.98
C THR A 133 -12.36 -12.87 11.36
N ASN A 134 -11.32 -12.50 12.13
CA ASN A 134 -11.47 -11.91 13.45
C ASN A 134 -11.88 -10.43 13.37
N THR A 135 -11.26 -9.64 12.49
CA THR A 135 -11.53 -8.20 12.37
C THR A 135 -12.85 -7.92 11.65
N GLN A 136 -13.33 -8.87 10.83
CA GLN A 136 -14.59 -8.79 10.09
C GLN A 136 -14.78 -7.44 9.37
N PRO A 137 -13.82 -7.03 8.52
CA PRO A 137 -13.88 -5.70 7.93
C PRO A 137 -15.09 -5.55 7.01
N ASP A 138 -15.62 -4.34 6.90
CA ASP A 138 -16.52 -3.94 5.82
C ASP A 138 -15.80 -3.15 4.71
N LEU A 139 -14.50 -2.87 4.91
CA LEU A 139 -13.58 -2.32 3.92
C LEU A 139 -12.16 -2.87 4.15
N ILE A 140 -11.49 -3.32 3.08
CA ILE A 140 -10.08 -3.73 3.14
C ILE A 140 -9.22 -2.74 2.36
N LEU A 141 -8.14 -2.25 2.97
CA LEU A 141 -7.23 -1.30 2.36
C LEU A 141 -5.90 -2.03 2.10
N LEU A 142 -5.41 -1.99 0.87
CA LEU A 142 -4.17 -2.64 0.46
C LEU A 142 -3.20 -1.61 -0.07
N GLN A 143 -1.96 -1.61 0.45
CA GLN A 143 -0.89 -0.74 0.00
C GLN A 143 -0.36 -1.13 -1.40
N ILE A 144 -1.20 -0.91 -2.40
CA ILE A 144 -0.96 -1.17 -3.81
C ILE A 144 -1.14 0.14 -4.55
N ARG A 145 -0.22 0.44 -5.49
CA ARG A 145 -0.35 1.63 -6.32
C ARG A 145 -1.43 1.41 -7.38
N PRO A 146 -2.37 2.35 -7.56
CA PRO A 146 -3.43 2.17 -8.53
C PRO A 146 -2.91 2.11 -9.98
N ASP A 147 -1.87 2.88 -10.33
CA ASP A 147 -1.24 2.89 -11.65
C ASP A 147 -0.40 1.64 -11.95
N GLN A 148 -0.10 0.81 -10.94
CA GLN A 148 0.45 -0.52 -11.19
C GLN A 148 -0.62 -1.49 -11.68
N LEU A 149 -1.83 -1.41 -11.16
CA LEU A 149 -2.86 -2.43 -11.39
C LEU A 149 -3.82 -2.06 -12.52
N LEU A 150 -4.10 -0.77 -12.69
CA LEU A 150 -5.20 -0.28 -13.51
C LEU A 150 -4.68 0.39 -14.78
N ASP A 151 -4.91 -0.25 -15.94
CA ASP A 151 -4.41 0.21 -17.26
C ASP A 151 -4.85 1.63 -17.64
N ASN A 152 -6.06 2.02 -17.20
CA ASN A 152 -6.68 3.31 -17.49
C ASN A 152 -6.73 4.25 -16.26
N PHE A 153 -5.87 4.04 -15.26
CA PHE A 153 -5.81 4.94 -14.12
C PHE A 153 -5.42 6.35 -14.56
N LYS A 154 -6.22 7.34 -14.18
CA LYS A 154 -5.97 8.74 -14.50
C LYS A 154 -5.99 9.58 -13.25
N ILE A 155 -4.92 10.35 -13.09
CA ILE A 155 -4.83 11.39 -12.07
C ILE A 155 -5.40 12.66 -12.68
N CYS A 156 -6.73 12.79 -12.62
CA CYS A 156 -7.41 14.00 -13.05
C CYS A 156 -7.34 15.03 -11.93
N THR A 157 -6.24 15.80 -11.87
CA THR A 157 -6.12 16.90 -10.91
C THR A 157 -7.16 18.00 -11.15
N ASN A 158 -7.60 18.16 -12.41
CA ASN A 158 -8.68 19.06 -12.80
C ASN A 158 -9.71 18.28 -13.63
N ASN A 159 -10.99 18.34 -13.25
CA ASN A 159 -12.08 17.82 -14.08
C ASN A 159 -12.24 18.70 -15.34
N PRO A 160 -12.32 18.14 -16.55
CA PRO A 160 -12.49 18.93 -17.78
C PRO A 160 -13.77 19.79 -17.79
N GLU A 161 -14.82 19.34 -17.12
CA GLU A 161 -16.12 20.02 -17.08
C GLU A 161 -16.19 21.10 -16.02
N THR A 162 -15.60 20.85 -14.84
CA THR A 162 -15.73 21.77 -13.69
C THR A 162 -14.44 22.54 -13.37
N GLY A 163 -13.30 22.10 -13.86
CA GLY A 163 -11.97 22.60 -13.51
C GLY A 163 -11.44 22.10 -12.16
N TYR A 164 -12.24 21.40 -11.35
CA TYR A 164 -11.89 21.00 -9.98
C TYR A 164 -11.62 19.49 -9.83
N PHE A 165 -10.78 19.11 -8.87
CA PHE A 165 -10.58 17.71 -8.49
C PHE A 165 -11.86 17.10 -7.92
N SER A 166 -12.22 15.88 -8.33
CA SER A 166 -13.36 15.15 -7.76
C SER A 166 -12.88 13.94 -6.97
N SER A 167 -12.90 14.06 -5.64
CA SER A 167 -12.56 12.98 -4.71
C SER A 167 -13.45 11.76 -4.93
N THR A 168 -14.71 11.94 -5.32
CA THR A 168 -15.63 10.86 -5.65
C THR A 168 -15.22 10.10 -6.92
N LEU A 169 -14.88 10.80 -8.01
CA LEU A 169 -14.40 10.14 -9.23
C LEU A 169 -13.05 9.44 -8.99
N TYR A 170 -12.20 10.02 -8.16
CA TYR A 170 -10.96 9.38 -7.74
C TYR A 170 -11.23 8.12 -6.92
N ALA A 171 -12.11 8.19 -5.91
CA ALA A 171 -12.49 7.05 -5.09
C ALA A 171 -13.10 5.90 -5.93
N GLN A 172 -13.90 6.23 -6.94
CA GLN A 172 -14.41 5.25 -7.91
C GLN A 172 -13.30 4.58 -8.73
N GLN A 173 -12.11 5.17 -8.85
CA GLN A 173 -10.95 4.55 -9.49
C GLN A 173 -10.13 3.66 -8.53
N VAL A 174 -10.11 3.93 -7.23
CA VAL A 174 -9.26 3.16 -6.29
C VAL A 174 -10.03 2.14 -5.46
N ILE A 175 -11.35 2.26 -5.34
CA ILE A 175 -12.22 1.26 -4.72
C ILE A 175 -12.57 0.20 -5.76
N ARG A 176 -12.24 -1.05 -5.47
CA ARG A 176 -12.34 -2.21 -6.35
C ARG A 176 -12.97 -3.39 -5.63
N THR A 177 -13.36 -4.39 -6.39
CA THR A 177 -13.69 -5.71 -5.86
C THR A 177 -12.40 -6.52 -5.66
N GLY A 178 -12.41 -7.47 -4.72
CA GLY A 178 -11.26 -8.37 -4.53
C GLY A 178 -10.85 -9.11 -5.81
N PHE A 179 -11.79 -9.37 -6.71
CA PHE A 179 -11.50 -9.98 -8.01
C PHE A 179 -10.62 -9.11 -8.91
N GLU A 180 -10.89 -7.80 -8.99
CA GLU A 180 -10.14 -6.87 -9.85
C GLU A 180 -8.71 -6.64 -9.36
N VAL A 181 -8.43 -6.91 -8.08
CA VAL A 181 -7.13 -6.68 -7.42
C VAL A 181 -6.32 -7.95 -7.26
N MET A 182 -6.96 -9.12 -7.33
CA MET A 182 -6.29 -10.40 -7.15
C MET A 182 -5.13 -10.55 -8.17
N PRO A 183 -3.90 -10.93 -7.75
CA PRO A 183 -2.75 -10.93 -8.66
C PRO A 183 -2.80 -12.02 -9.72
N ARG A 184 -3.26 -13.23 -9.37
CA ARG A 184 -3.30 -14.39 -10.27
C ARG A 184 -4.41 -15.38 -9.90
N ALA A 185 -5.04 -15.99 -10.89
CA ALA A 185 -6.10 -16.98 -10.65
C ALA A 185 -5.62 -18.25 -9.92
N ASN A 186 -4.39 -18.71 -10.18
CA ASN A 186 -3.84 -19.94 -9.59
C ASN A 186 -3.59 -19.81 -8.07
N LEU A 187 -3.29 -18.61 -7.56
CA LEU A 187 -3.14 -18.35 -6.12
C LEU A 187 -4.41 -18.72 -5.36
N ARG A 188 -5.59 -18.59 -5.98
CA ARG A 188 -6.88 -18.97 -5.38
C ARG A 188 -6.95 -20.46 -5.03
N VAL A 189 -6.43 -21.32 -5.90
CA VAL A 189 -6.36 -22.77 -5.67
C VAL A 189 -5.41 -23.08 -4.51
N GLN A 190 -4.25 -22.41 -4.49
CA GLN A 190 -3.26 -22.56 -3.42
C GLN A 190 -3.83 -22.10 -2.07
N ILE A 191 -4.51 -20.96 -2.03
CA ILE A 191 -5.16 -20.44 -0.82
C ILE A 191 -6.22 -21.43 -0.33
N LYS A 192 -7.12 -21.92 -1.19
CA LYS A 192 -8.12 -22.93 -0.81
C LYS A 192 -7.48 -24.19 -0.22
N LYS A 193 -6.42 -24.69 -0.86
CA LYS A 193 -5.66 -25.85 -0.40
C LYS A 193 -5.06 -25.58 0.98
N ASN A 194 -4.34 -24.48 1.14
CA ASN A 194 -3.69 -24.09 2.39
C ASN A 194 -4.70 -23.92 3.54
N LEU A 195 -5.83 -23.25 3.29
CA LEU A 195 -6.87 -23.05 4.30
C LEU A 195 -7.51 -24.39 4.71
N LYS A 196 -7.78 -25.28 3.74
CA LYS A 196 -8.29 -26.63 4.02
C LYS A 196 -7.30 -27.46 4.84
N GLU A 197 -6.03 -27.45 4.50
CA GLU A 197 -4.95 -28.14 5.23
C GLU A 197 -4.80 -27.63 6.67
N ASN A 198 -5.16 -26.36 6.91
CA ASN A 198 -5.15 -25.75 8.24
C ASN A 198 -6.52 -25.79 8.94
N ASN A 199 -7.44 -26.64 8.48
CA ASN A 199 -8.79 -26.83 9.04
C ASN A 199 -9.63 -25.53 9.09
N ILE A 200 -9.37 -24.58 8.19
CA ILE A 200 -10.18 -23.36 8.06
C ILE A 200 -11.32 -23.65 7.10
N LEU A 201 -12.53 -23.70 7.63
CA LEU A 201 -13.74 -23.97 6.86
C LEU A 201 -14.09 -22.77 5.98
N LEU A 202 -14.24 -23.03 4.69
CA LEU A 202 -14.69 -22.04 3.71
C LEU A 202 -16.17 -22.25 3.45
N ALA A 203 -17.01 -21.25 3.73
CA ALA A 203 -18.40 -21.24 3.26
C ALA A 203 -18.50 -21.50 1.74
N SER A 204 -19.55 -22.18 1.28
CA SER A 204 -19.81 -22.32 -0.15
C SER A 204 -20.18 -20.95 -0.74
N VAL A 205 -19.43 -20.45 -1.72
CA VAL A 205 -19.77 -19.22 -2.47
C VAL A 205 -20.01 -19.63 -3.91
N LYS A 206 -20.98 -19.01 -4.60
CA LYS A 206 -21.16 -19.19 -6.05
C LYS A 206 -19.86 -18.80 -6.74
N GLU A 207 -19.15 -19.79 -7.27
CA GLU A 207 -17.93 -19.53 -8.02
C GLU A 207 -18.30 -18.76 -9.29
N ARG A 208 -17.65 -17.61 -9.54
CA ARG A 208 -17.65 -17.07 -10.90
C ARG A 208 -16.88 -18.07 -11.77
N ASP A 209 -17.18 -18.08 -13.06
CA ASP A 209 -16.63 -19.07 -13.97
C ASP A 209 -15.10 -18.96 -14.07
N GLN A 210 -14.37 -20.07 -13.99
CA GLN A 210 -12.90 -20.11 -14.04
C GLN A 210 -12.37 -19.48 -15.33
N ASP A 211 -13.12 -19.62 -16.43
CA ASP A 211 -12.83 -19.01 -17.73
C ASP A 211 -12.98 -17.49 -17.71
N TYR A 212 -13.96 -16.96 -16.95
CA TYR A 212 -14.10 -15.52 -16.74
C TYR A 212 -12.86 -14.94 -16.04
N TYR A 213 -12.33 -15.63 -15.02
CA TYR A 213 -11.06 -15.22 -14.40
C TYR A 213 -9.92 -15.27 -15.41
N GLN A 214 -9.73 -16.39 -16.12
CA GLN A 214 -8.61 -16.52 -17.06
C GLN A 214 -8.61 -15.46 -18.17
N ASN A 215 -9.79 -15.09 -18.69
CA ASN A 215 -9.91 -14.10 -19.76
C ASN A 215 -9.62 -12.67 -19.28
N VAL A 216 -10.05 -12.30 -18.07
CA VAL A 216 -9.70 -11.01 -17.46
C VAL A 216 -8.20 -10.99 -17.10
N TYR A 217 -7.68 -12.07 -16.52
CA TYR A 217 -6.27 -12.20 -16.10
C TYR A 217 -5.27 -12.13 -17.25
N LYS A 218 -5.56 -12.81 -18.36
CA LYS A 218 -4.67 -12.79 -19.54
C LYS A 218 -4.48 -11.38 -20.07
N LYS A 219 -5.51 -10.53 -19.99
CA LYS A 219 -5.44 -9.15 -20.44
C LYS A 219 -4.59 -8.27 -19.50
N THR A 220 -4.71 -8.45 -18.18
CA THR A 220 -4.02 -7.62 -17.18
C THR A 220 -2.55 -8.01 -16.94
N ILE A 221 -2.16 -9.29 -17.13
CA ILE A 221 -0.80 -9.77 -16.83
C ILE A 221 0.16 -9.77 -18.04
N LEU A 222 -0.35 -9.96 -19.27
CA LEU A 222 0.53 -10.01 -20.46
C LEU A 222 1.26 -8.68 -20.72
N GLU A 223 0.73 -7.57 -20.21
CA GLU A 223 1.36 -6.24 -20.32
C GLU A 223 2.17 -5.84 -19.06
N SER A 224 1.97 -6.52 -17.92
CA SER A 224 2.59 -6.15 -16.63
C SER A 224 3.89 -6.91 -16.30
N LYS A 225 4.48 -7.65 -17.24
CA LYS A 225 5.67 -8.51 -17.02
C LYS A 225 6.99 -7.76 -16.76
N ASN A 226 6.97 -6.45 -16.55
CA ASN A 226 8.15 -5.62 -16.23
C ASN A 226 8.08 -4.96 -14.83
N LYS A 227 7.50 -5.62 -13.81
CA LYS A 227 7.38 -5.01 -12.47
C LYS A 227 8.57 -5.34 -11.56
N ASP A 228 9.72 -4.77 -11.88
CA ASP A 228 10.86 -4.69 -10.96
C ASP A 228 10.65 -3.56 -9.95
N TYR A 229 9.61 -3.68 -9.12
CA TYR A 229 9.49 -2.88 -7.90
C TYR A 229 8.94 -3.72 -6.75
N TYR A 230 9.84 -4.48 -6.14
CA TYR A 230 9.62 -5.08 -4.82
C TYR A 230 10.19 -4.13 -3.76
N HIS A 231 9.59 -4.05 -2.58
CA HIS A 231 10.14 -3.34 -1.44
C HIS A 231 9.75 -4.12 -0.17
N LEU A 232 10.62 -4.21 0.84
CA LEU A 232 10.38 -5.04 2.05
C LEU A 232 9.09 -4.69 2.76
N GLU A 233 8.69 -3.41 2.70
CA GLU A 233 7.48 -2.90 3.33
C GLU A 233 6.26 -2.97 2.40
N ARG A 234 6.31 -3.76 1.32
CA ARG A 234 5.17 -3.94 0.41
C ARG A 234 4.54 -5.30 0.58
N LEU A 235 3.27 -5.36 0.18
CA LEU A 235 2.50 -6.58 0.19
C LEU A 235 3.08 -7.59 -0.82
N SER A 236 3.24 -8.83 -0.39
CA SER A 236 3.54 -9.94 -1.29
C SER A 236 2.31 -10.28 -2.15
N ASP A 237 2.54 -10.86 -3.33
CA ASP A 237 1.45 -11.36 -4.20
C ASP A 237 0.50 -12.29 -3.41
N GLU A 238 1.05 -13.14 -2.54
CA GLU A 238 0.30 -14.03 -1.67
C GLU A 238 -0.57 -13.26 -0.66
N ALA A 239 -0.04 -12.23 -0.01
CA ALA A 239 -0.79 -11.43 0.94
C ALA A 239 -1.96 -10.68 0.27
N ILE A 240 -1.69 -10.06 -0.87
CA ILE A 240 -2.72 -9.41 -1.70
C ILE A 240 -3.79 -10.44 -2.08
N ALA A 241 -3.38 -11.62 -2.55
CA ALA A 241 -4.28 -12.66 -2.99
C ALA A 241 -5.20 -13.18 -1.87
N VAL A 242 -4.67 -13.37 -0.65
CA VAL A 242 -5.48 -13.83 0.49
C VAL A 242 -6.51 -12.78 0.89
N ALA A 243 -6.10 -11.50 0.98
CA ALA A 243 -7.02 -10.42 1.29
C ALA A 243 -8.12 -10.29 0.23
N CYS A 244 -7.75 -10.36 -1.05
CA CYS A 244 -8.69 -10.34 -2.16
C CYS A 244 -9.65 -11.54 -2.15
N PHE A 245 -9.14 -12.74 -1.84
CA PHE A 245 -9.94 -13.96 -1.72
C PHE A 245 -10.98 -13.83 -0.61
N TYR A 246 -10.58 -13.31 0.55
CA TYR A 246 -11.50 -13.04 1.65
C TYR A 246 -12.54 -11.98 1.27
N ALA A 247 -12.09 -10.87 0.66
CA ALA A 247 -12.94 -9.75 0.27
C ALA A 247 -14.04 -10.19 -0.69
N GLU A 248 -13.69 -10.94 -1.73
CA GLU A 248 -14.63 -11.47 -2.72
C GLU A 248 -15.69 -12.36 -2.08
N ARG A 249 -15.30 -13.25 -1.17
CA ARG A 249 -16.21 -14.21 -0.54
C ARG A 249 -17.22 -13.55 0.39
N ASN A 250 -16.88 -12.39 0.94
CA ASN A 250 -17.72 -11.64 1.86
C ASN A 250 -18.33 -10.38 1.23
N ASN A 251 -18.17 -10.18 -0.10
CA ASN A 251 -18.60 -8.98 -0.83
C ASN A 251 -18.07 -7.67 -0.21
N ILE A 252 -16.83 -7.69 0.27
CA ILE A 252 -16.15 -6.54 0.87
C ILE A 252 -15.39 -5.79 -0.24
N PRO A 253 -15.52 -4.46 -0.35
CA PRO A 253 -14.69 -3.65 -1.23
C PRO A 253 -13.23 -3.61 -0.77
N VAL A 254 -12.32 -3.50 -1.74
CA VAL A 254 -10.88 -3.34 -1.56
C VAL A 254 -10.48 -1.95 -2.03
N VAL A 255 -9.62 -1.24 -1.30
CA VAL A 255 -9.10 0.07 -1.69
C VAL A 255 -7.60 -0.03 -1.94
N LEU A 256 -7.15 0.53 -3.07
CA LEU A 256 -5.74 0.72 -3.40
C LEU A 256 -5.26 2.02 -2.75
N VAL A 257 -4.46 1.93 -1.69
CA VAL A 257 -4.16 3.10 -0.85
C VAL A 257 -2.77 3.69 -1.04
N ASP A 258 -1.93 3.15 -1.91
CA ASP A 258 -0.60 3.73 -2.08
C ASP A 258 -0.56 4.86 -3.12
N GLN A 259 0.34 5.82 -2.91
CA GLN A 259 0.48 6.97 -3.79
C GLN A 259 0.91 6.53 -5.21
N PRO A 260 0.29 7.08 -6.27
CA PRO A 260 0.67 6.74 -7.64
C PRO A 260 2.14 7.06 -7.93
N GLU A 261 2.82 6.21 -8.71
CA GLU A 261 4.26 6.36 -8.97
C GLU A 261 4.60 7.73 -9.55
N GLN A 262 3.77 8.17 -10.49
CA GLN A 262 3.93 9.44 -11.17
C GLN A 262 4.03 10.61 -10.18
N ILE A 263 3.14 10.65 -9.19
CA ILE A 263 3.08 11.72 -8.18
C ILE A 263 4.26 11.61 -7.23
N PHE A 264 4.51 10.41 -6.72
CA PHE A 264 5.60 10.12 -5.81
C PHE A 264 6.95 10.57 -6.40
N ARG A 265 7.27 10.10 -7.62
CA ARG A 265 8.55 10.40 -8.26
C ARG A 265 8.69 11.87 -8.64
N GLN A 266 7.63 12.48 -9.17
CA GLN A 266 7.68 13.90 -9.53
C GLN A 266 7.85 14.78 -8.31
N ASN A 267 7.15 14.50 -7.20
CA ASN A 267 7.30 15.30 -6.00
C ASN A 267 8.70 15.20 -5.41
N ILE A 268 9.32 14.02 -5.39
CA ILE A 268 10.73 13.88 -5.00
C ILE A 268 11.64 14.70 -5.92
N ALA A 269 11.51 14.54 -7.24
CA ALA A 269 12.31 15.26 -8.23
C ALA A 269 12.13 16.78 -8.16
N ASN A 270 10.90 17.24 -7.93
CA ASN A 270 10.55 18.65 -7.99
C ASN A 270 10.80 19.40 -6.69
N THR A 271 10.81 18.73 -5.53
CA THR A 271 11.07 19.40 -4.24
C THR A 271 12.55 19.46 -3.87
N HIS A 272 13.40 18.71 -4.58
CA HIS A 272 14.84 18.61 -4.33
C HIS A 272 15.65 19.16 -5.49
N THR A 273 16.75 19.85 -5.17
CA THR A 273 17.76 20.20 -6.16
C THR A 273 18.47 18.94 -6.67
N LEU A 274 19.11 19.02 -7.84
CA LEU A 274 19.87 17.90 -8.40
C LEU A 274 20.98 17.45 -7.43
N MET A 275 21.70 18.40 -6.83
CA MET A 275 22.76 18.12 -5.85
C MET A 275 22.23 17.38 -4.60
N GLN A 276 21.05 17.75 -4.10
CA GLN A 276 20.42 17.05 -2.97
C GLN A 276 20.10 15.59 -3.34
N LEU A 277 19.52 15.35 -4.53
CA LEU A 277 19.22 13.99 -4.97
C LEU A 277 20.48 13.16 -5.23
N GLN A 278 21.53 13.77 -5.78
CA GLN A 278 22.83 13.12 -5.92
C GLN A 278 23.39 12.70 -4.56
N ASN A 279 23.33 13.57 -3.55
CA ASN A 279 23.79 13.24 -2.20
C ASN A 279 22.98 12.09 -1.56
N VAL A 280 21.66 12.10 -1.71
CA VAL A 280 20.78 11.01 -1.28
C VAL A 280 21.16 9.71 -1.97
N PHE A 281 21.29 9.74 -3.30
CA PHE A 281 21.67 8.59 -4.12
C PHE A 281 23.03 8.01 -3.73
N THR A 282 24.06 8.84 -3.62
CA THR A 282 25.41 8.43 -3.21
C THR A 282 25.37 7.73 -1.85
N ARG A 283 24.72 8.36 -0.85
CA ARG A 283 24.63 7.78 0.50
C ARG A 283 23.89 6.45 0.48
N ALA A 284 22.76 6.37 -0.20
CA ALA A 284 21.97 5.14 -0.28
C ALA A 284 22.70 4.00 -1.00
N ALA A 285 23.37 4.29 -2.11
CA ALA A 285 24.17 3.31 -2.86
C ALA A 285 25.35 2.77 -2.03
N ARG A 286 26.03 3.65 -1.27
CA ARG A 286 27.10 3.25 -0.36
C ARG A 286 26.60 2.41 0.81
N TYR A 287 25.50 2.82 1.45
CA TYR A 287 24.88 2.06 2.55
C TYR A 287 24.37 0.70 2.10
N LEU A 288 23.90 0.56 0.86
CA LEU A 288 23.53 -0.73 0.29
C LEU A 288 24.71 -1.72 0.30
N GLY A 289 25.93 -1.24 0.05
CA GLY A 289 27.15 -2.06 0.14
C GLY A 289 27.48 -2.53 1.56
N GLN A 290 27.05 -1.78 2.58
CA GLN A 290 27.20 -2.12 3.99
C GLN A 290 26.10 -3.06 4.50
N ASN A 291 24.99 -3.19 3.76
CA ASN A 291 23.81 -3.96 4.15
C ASN A 291 23.44 -4.97 3.06
N PRO A 292 24.28 -6.00 2.82
CA PRO A 292 24.10 -6.95 1.71
C PRO A 292 22.81 -7.80 1.82
N ASP A 293 22.23 -7.93 3.01
CA ASP A 293 21.01 -8.70 3.24
C ASP A 293 19.72 -7.94 2.88
N THR A 294 19.84 -6.69 2.43
CA THR A 294 18.72 -5.88 1.95
C THR A 294 18.09 -6.50 0.71
N ASN A 295 16.76 -6.62 0.67
CA ASN A 295 16.04 -7.14 -0.49
C ASN A 295 14.80 -6.28 -0.85
N PRO A 296 14.70 -5.66 -2.03
CA PRO A 296 15.65 -5.78 -3.13
C PRO A 296 16.93 -5.01 -2.86
N GLN A 297 18.01 -5.43 -3.53
CA GLN A 297 19.29 -4.72 -3.46
C GLN A 297 19.28 -3.48 -4.36
N THR A 298 18.46 -2.49 -4.02
CA THR A 298 18.38 -1.21 -4.74
C THR A 298 18.66 -0.02 -3.82
N PRO A 299 19.25 1.07 -4.34
CA PRO A 299 19.45 2.27 -3.54
C PRO A 299 18.14 2.84 -2.99
N LEU A 300 17.02 2.68 -3.69
CA LEU A 300 15.72 3.13 -3.18
C LEU A 300 15.31 2.38 -1.92
N ALA A 301 15.50 1.06 -1.84
CA ALA A 301 15.21 0.29 -0.62
C ALA A 301 15.99 0.83 0.60
N MET A 302 17.24 1.26 0.40
CA MET A 302 18.03 1.91 1.45
C MET A 302 17.61 3.34 1.74
N SER A 303 17.07 4.04 0.75
CA SER A 303 16.63 5.41 0.93
C SER A 303 15.42 5.51 1.86
N TYR A 304 14.54 4.49 1.88
CA TYR A 304 13.45 4.41 2.86
C TYR A 304 13.96 4.33 4.31
N GLN A 305 15.08 3.66 4.55
CA GLN A 305 15.66 3.55 5.88
C GLN A 305 16.47 4.77 6.29
N ILE A 306 17.17 5.41 5.33
CA ILE A 306 18.09 6.52 5.61
C ILE A 306 17.37 7.88 5.56
N PHE A 307 16.37 8.02 4.69
CA PHE A 307 15.62 9.26 4.44
C PHE A 307 14.10 9.02 4.41
N PRO A 308 13.49 8.42 5.45
CA PRO A 308 12.05 8.15 5.49
C PRO A 308 11.20 9.42 5.30
N GLU A 309 11.68 10.57 5.78
CA GLU A 309 11.02 11.86 5.60
C GLU A 309 10.86 12.25 4.12
N LEU A 310 11.75 11.77 3.26
CA LEU A 310 11.73 12.01 1.83
C LEU A 310 10.89 10.98 1.08
N PHE A 311 11.02 9.70 1.43
CA PHE A 311 10.46 8.59 0.65
C PHE A 311 9.16 7.99 1.23
N LEU A 312 8.85 8.18 2.51
CA LEU A 312 7.60 7.67 3.13
C LEU A 312 6.58 8.78 3.37
N SER A 313 7.03 9.96 3.80
CA SER A 313 6.15 11.04 4.28
C SER A 313 4.99 11.34 3.33
N SER A 314 5.25 11.49 2.02
CA SER A 314 4.18 11.80 1.06
C SER A 314 3.17 10.66 0.89
N SER A 315 3.62 9.41 0.96
CA SER A 315 2.71 8.26 0.85
C SER A 315 1.89 8.09 2.12
N ASP A 316 2.49 8.29 3.30
CA ASP A 316 1.81 8.21 4.59
C ASP A 316 0.75 9.30 4.74
N LYS A 317 1.07 10.53 4.29
CA LYS A 317 0.13 11.65 4.20
C LYS A 317 -1.04 11.32 3.27
N TYR A 318 -0.76 10.84 2.06
CA TYR A 318 -1.78 10.42 1.10
C TYR A 318 -2.68 9.30 1.65
N MET A 319 -2.10 8.24 2.24
CA MET A 319 -2.83 7.12 2.83
C MET A 319 -3.77 7.58 3.95
N SER A 320 -3.27 8.44 4.85
CA SER A 320 -4.05 8.96 5.97
C SER A 320 -5.21 9.85 5.48
N THR A 321 -4.96 10.73 4.50
CA THR A 321 -6.01 11.56 3.89
C THR A 321 -7.06 10.71 3.17
N LEU A 322 -6.66 9.64 2.49
CA LEU A 322 -7.61 8.72 1.84
C LEU A 322 -8.46 7.95 2.86
N ILE A 323 -7.85 7.46 3.95
CA ILE A 323 -8.57 6.81 5.07
C ILE A 323 -9.62 7.78 5.64
N GLU A 324 -9.22 9.02 5.91
CA GLU A 324 -10.11 10.06 6.41
C GLU A 324 -11.28 10.36 5.49
N TYR A 325 -11.01 10.49 4.20
CA TYR A 325 -12.07 10.63 3.20
C TYR A 325 -13.05 9.46 3.25
N LEU A 326 -12.56 8.22 3.37
CA LEU A 326 -13.42 7.02 3.45
C LEU A 326 -14.26 7.01 4.73
N ILE A 327 -13.69 7.41 5.87
CA ILE A 327 -14.40 7.52 7.16
C ILE A 327 -15.48 8.59 7.09
N ALA A 328 -15.17 9.75 6.51
CA ALA A 328 -16.12 10.85 6.33
C ALA A 328 -17.35 10.47 5.48
N THR A 329 -17.24 9.44 4.62
CA THR A 329 -18.41 8.92 3.88
C THR A 329 -19.43 8.19 4.77
N GLN A 330 -19.04 7.83 6.01
CA GLN A 330 -19.83 7.09 7.00
C GLN A 330 -20.35 5.72 6.54
N LYS A 331 -19.91 5.24 5.36
CA LYS A 331 -20.36 3.99 4.76
C LYS A 331 -19.73 2.76 5.42
N TYR A 332 -18.53 2.91 5.97
CA TYR A 332 -17.71 1.82 6.48
C TYR A 332 -17.46 2.04 7.98
N LYS A 333 -17.62 0.99 8.77
CA LYS A 333 -17.50 1.01 10.23
C LYS A 333 -16.33 0.16 10.73
N ARG A 334 -15.80 -0.75 9.91
CA ARG A 334 -14.70 -1.64 10.27
C ARG A 334 -13.71 -1.73 9.11
N MET A 335 -12.62 -0.99 9.22
CA MET A 335 -11.59 -0.94 8.19
C MET A 335 -10.37 -1.78 8.61
N THR A 336 -9.90 -2.66 7.73
CA THR A 336 -8.62 -3.37 7.92
C THR A 336 -7.65 -2.97 6.83
N ALA A 337 -6.50 -2.40 7.19
CA ALA A 337 -5.46 -1.99 6.26
C ALA A 337 -4.23 -2.90 6.36
N PHE A 338 -3.69 -3.33 5.23
CA PHE A 338 -2.41 -4.01 5.15
C PHE A 338 -1.37 -3.08 4.53
N LEU A 339 -0.37 -2.74 5.34
CA LEU A 339 0.57 -1.65 5.11
C LEU A 339 1.99 -2.11 5.44
N GLY A 340 2.98 -1.36 4.96
CA GLY A 340 4.35 -1.47 5.41
C GLY A 340 4.46 -1.40 6.92
N GLN A 341 5.45 -2.10 7.48
CA GLN A 341 5.63 -2.24 8.92
C GLN A 341 5.61 -0.88 9.63
N THR A 342 6.51 0.01 9.23
CA THR A 342 6.64 1.35 9.81
C THR A 342 5.47 2.26 9.42
N GLN A 343 4.90 2.07 8.23
CA GLN A 343 3.77 2.87 7.75
C GLN A 343 2.48 2.63 8.54
N SER A 344 2.29 1.43 9.09
CA SER A 344 1.17 1.16 10.00
C SER A 344 1.21 2.02 11.27
N GLU A 345 2.41 2.41 11.71
CA GLU A 345 2.63 3.27 12.88
C GLU A 345 2.57 4.74 12.49
N SER A 346 3.22 5.13 11.40
CA SER A 346 3.17 6.53 10.94
C SER A 346 1.76 6.94 10.57
N ILE A 347 0.97 6.10 9.89
CA ILE A 347 -0.44 6.40 9.53
C ILE A 347 -1.28 6.61 10.77
N HIS A 348 -1.11 5.79 11.81
CA HIS A 348 -1.77 6.01 13.08
C HIS A 348 -1.43 7.42 13.63
N GLN A 349 -0.15 7.78 13.68
CA GLN A 349 0.26 9.11 14.15
C GLN A 349 -0.34 10.24 13.29
N TYR A 350 -0.30 10.11 11.96
CA TYR A 350 -0.88 11.09 11.04
C TYR A 350 -2.38 11.31 11.27
N LEU A 351 -3.16 10.26 11.55
CA LEU A 351 -4.60 10.39 11.80
C LEU A 351 -4.89 11.24 13.06
N PHE A 352 -4.09 11.11 14.11
CA PHE A 352 -4.32 11.83 15.37
C PHE A 352 -3.62 13.19 15.46
N GLN A 353 -2.40 13.30 14.92
CA GLN A 353 -1.52 14.45 15.10
C GLN A 353 -1.53 15.44 13.95
N ARG A 354 -2.01 15.06 12.76
CA ARG A 354 -1.97 15.95 11.60
C ARG A 354 -3.34 16.57 11.30
N ASP A 355 -3.33 17.80 10.83
CA ASP A 355 -4.48 18.37 10.13
C ASP A 355 -4.60 17.81 8.73
N ILE A 356 -5.76 17.23 8.44
CA ILE A 356 -5.98 16.48 7.20
C ILE A 356 -6.27 17.46 6.07
N SER A 357 -5.45 17.33 5.03
CA SER A 357 -5.56 18.06 3.77
C SER A 357 -6.67 17.51 2.88
N HIS A 358 -6.97 18.21 1.79
CA HIS A 358 -7.82 17.65 0.75
C HIS A 358 -7.02 16.64 -0.09
N LEU A 359 -7.67 15.58 -0.59
CA LEU A 359 -7.01 14.56 -1.42
C LEU A 359 -6.36 15.14 -2.68
N ALA A 360 -6.89 16.26 -3.20
CA ALA A 360 -6.29 16.98 -4.31
C ALA A 360 -4.89 17.51 -3.97
N ASP A 361 -4.67 17.94 -2.72
CA ASP A 361 -3.41 18.51 -2.26
C ASP A 361 -2.34 17.41 -2.17
N GLU A 362 -2.71 16.21 -1.73
CA GLU A 362 -1.82 15.04 -1.67
C GLU A 362 -1.45 14.47 -3.05
N LEU A 363 -2.26 14.78 -4.06
CA LEU A 363 -2.05 14.42 -5.45
C LEU A 363 -1.46 15.57 -6.27
N TYR A 364 -1.24 16.72 -5.65
CA TYR A 364 -0.62 17.86 -6.30
C TYR A 364 0.85 17.56 -6.61
N VAL A 365 1.28 17.94 -7.81
CA VAL A 365 2.68 17.87 -8.22
C VAL A 365 3.29 19.25 -8.07
N ASN A 366 4.29 19.35 -7.19
CA ASN A 366 5.03 20.59 -7.00
C ASN A 366 5.70 21.06 -8.29
N PRO A 367 5.82 22.37 -8.54
CA PRO A 367 6.60 22.86 -9.67
C PRO A 367 8.08 22.47 -9.51
N PRO A 368 8.81 22.23 -10.61
CA PRO A 368 10.20 21.81 -10.53
C PRO A 368 11.08 22.88 -9.85
N LYS A 369 11.80 22.50 -8.78
CA LYS A 369 12.70 23.39 -8.05
C LYS A 369 14.09 23.42 -8.69
N GLY A 370 14.48 24.62 -9.13
CA GLY A 370 15.84 24.96 -9.55
C GLY A 370 16.79 25.19 -8.38
N SER A 371 17.97 25.72 -8.66
CA SER A 371 18.86 26.20 -7.61
C SER A 371 18.49 27.63 -7.22
N ILE A 372 19.07 28.15 -6.13
CA ILE A 372 18.88 29.55 -5.72
C ILE A 372 19.34 30.53 -6.82
N ILE A 373 20.30 30.10 -7.66
CA ILE A 373 21.04 30.96 -8.58
C ILE A 373 20.53 30.83 -10.03
N ARG A 374 19.85 29.73 -10.38
CA ARG A 374 19.36 29.49 -11.75
C ARG A 374 18.05 28.73 -11.76
N ASP A 375 17.23 29.07 -12.77
CA ASP A 375 16.07 28.30 -13.17
C ASP A 375 16.47 26.88 -13.57
N ILE A 376 15.55 25.94 -13.34
CA ILE A 376 15.76 24.54 -13.65
C ILE A 376 15.69 24.29 -15.16
N THR A 377 16.68 23.59 -15.71
CA THR A 377 16.68 23.24 -17.13
C THR A 377 16.00 21.88 -17.38
N PRO A 378 15.51 21.62 -18.61
CA PRO A 378 14.99 20.30 -18.97
C PRO A 378 16.01 19.18 -18.74
N GLU A 379 17.29 19.44 -19.02
CA GLU A 379 18.39 18.49 -18.79
C GLU A 379 18.53 18.15 -17.30
N GLU A 380 18.44 19.14 -16.41
CA GLU A 380 18.47 18.90 -14.97
C GLU A 380 17.27 18.07 -14.52
N ILE A 381 16.06 18.34 -15.03
CA ILE A 381 14.85 17.54 -14.72
C ILE A 381 15.11 16.08 -15.13
N ILE A 382 15.64 15.86 -16.32
CA ILE A 382 15.92 14.52 -16.84
C ILE A 382 16.99 13.82 -16.02
N GLU A 383 18.01 14.56 -15.58
CA GLU A 383 19.06 14.01 -14.72
C GLU A 383 18.52 13.56 -13.36
N LYS A 384 17.61 14.33 -12.75
CA LYS A 384 16.89 13.91 -11.54
C LYS A 384 16.09 12.63 -11.77
N HIS A 385 15.39 12.51 -12.91
CA HIS A 385 14.61 11.32 -13.22
C HIS A 385 15.49 10.09 -13.51
N ALA A 386 16.62 10.26 -14.20
CA ALA A 386 17.59 9.19 -14.42
C ALA A 386 18.18 8.67 -13.10
N LEU A 387 18.52 9.57 -12.16
CA LEU A 387 18.93 9.19 -10.80
C LEU A 387 17.88 8.33 -10.11
N LEU A 388 16.62 8.77 -10.13
CA LEU A 388 15.52 8.02 -9.54
C LEU A 388 15.34 6.65 -10.21
N ASP A 389 15.42 6.55 -11.54
CA ASP A 389 15.34 5.25 -12.23
C ASP A 389 16.45 4.28 -11.77
N VAL A 390 17.68 4.78 -11.59
CA VAL A 390 18.78 3.96 -11.03
C VAL A 390 18.55 3.59 -9.58
N MET A 391 17.97 4.48 -8.77
CA MET A 391 17.56 4.14 -7.41
C MET A 391 16.52 3.03 -7.39
N TYR A 392 15.53 3.09 -8.29
CA TYR A 392 14.41 2.15 -8.35
C TYR A 392 14.84 0.73 -8.76
N HIS A 393 15.66 0.64 -9.79
CA HIS A 393 15.99 -0.63 -10.43
C HIS A 393 17.38 -1.17 -10.05
N GLY A 394 18.21 -0.38 -9.37
CA GLY A 394 19.53 -0.83 -8.91
C GLY A 394 20.48 -1.24 -10.05
N ASN A 395 21.27 -2.30 -9.82
CA ASN A 395 22.24 -2.80 -10.79
C ASN A 395 21.59 -3.34 -12.07
N ASP A 396 20.34 -3.80 -11.97
CA ASP A 396 19.59 -4.42 -13.07
C ASP A 396 19.23 -3.42 -14.18
N VAL A 397 19.39 -2.11 -13.93
CA VAL A 397 19.20 -1.07 -14.96
C VAL A 397 20.04 -1.35 -16.20
N LEU A 398 21.30 -1.76 -16.03
CA LEU A 398 22.21 -1.95 -17.16
C LEU A 398 22.02 -3.29 -17.85
N GLU A 399 21.67 -4.32 -17.10
CA GLU A 399 21.55 -5.68 -17.63
C GLU A 399 20.36 -5.81 -18.58
N ASN A 400 19.30 -5.02 -18.36
CA ASN A 400 18.06 -5.08 -19.14
C ASN A 400 17.61 -3.71 -19.66
N LEU A 401 18.56 -2.79 -19.92
CA LEU A 401 18.27 -1.40 -20.27
C LEU A 401 17.32 -1.28 -21.47
N ASP A 402 17.53 -2.09 -22.51
CA ASP A 402 16.74 -2.09 -23.75
C ASP A 402 15.33 -2.71 -23.57
N GLN A 403 15.12 -3.45 -22.49
CA GLN A 403 13.85 -4.13 -22.18
C GLN A 403 13.00 -3.35 -21.15
N LYS A 404 13.64 -2.46 -20.37
CA LYS A 404 12.96 -1.65 -19.36
C LYS A 404 12.18 -0.50 -19.99
N GLN A 405 10.96 -0.31 -19.51
CA GLN A 405 10.11 0.81 -19.93
C GLN A 405 10.10 1.89 -18.84
N PHE A 406 10.79 3.00 -19.08
CA PHE A 406 10.82 4.15 -18.15
C PHE A 406 9.60 5.07 -18.35
N LYS A 407 8.39 4.51 -18.27
CA LYS A 407 7.12 5.20 -18.58
C LYS A 407 7.00 6.55 -17.86
N THR A 408 7.26 6.58 -16.55
CA THR A 408 7.18 7.81 -15.74
C THR A 408 8.19 8.86 -16.20
N SER A 409 9.45 8.48 -16.45
CA SER A 409 10.49 9.39 -16.92
C SER A 409 10.20 9.90 -18.33
N TYR A 410 9.69 9.05 -19.22
CA TYR A 410 9.33 9.45 -20.58
C TYR A 410 8.14 10.41 -20.62
N LEU A 411 7.14 10.22 -19.74
CA LEU A 411 6.08 11.21 -19.56
C LEU A 411 6.64 12.57 -19.13
N MET A 412 7.69 12.59 -18.30
CA MET A 412 8.33 13.84 -17.86
C MET A 412 9.18 14.48 -18.94
N ILE A 413 9.90 13.68 -19.72
CA ILE A 413 10.61 14.16 -20.90
C ILE A 413 9.61 14.80 -21.86
N ASP A 414 8.52 14.12 -22.19
CA ASP A 414 7.51 14.64 -23.12
C ASP A 414 6.83 15.91 -22.58
N ARG A 415 6.76 16.10 -21.25
CA ARG A 415 6.21 17.31 -20.61
C ARG A 415 7.16 18.49 -20.61
N TYR A 416 8.45 18.28 -20.32
CA TYR A 416 9.40 19.36 -20.03
C TYR A 416 10.44 19.59 -21.15
N ALA A 417 10.69 18.60 -22.01
CA ALA A 417 11.62 18.78 -23.13
C ALA A 417 11.13 19.86 -24.09
N ASP A 418 9.84 19.85 -24.39
CA ASP A 418 9.23 20.74 -25.37
C ASP A 418 7.80 21.09 -24.96
N VAL A 419 7.69 22.10 -24.09
CA VAL A 419 6.42 22.53 -23.48
C VAL A 419 5.39 22.93 -24.56
N GLU A 420 5.86 23.53 -25.66
CA GLU A 420 5.02 24.00 -26.77
C GLU A 420 4.81 22.94 -27.87
N LYS A 421 5.51 21.79 -27.78
CA LYS A 421 5.48 20.68 -28.75
C LYS A 421 5.85 21.09 -30.18
N ILE A 422 6.77 22.05 -30.32
CA ILE A 422 7.22 22.60 -31.60
C ILE A 422 8.35 21.79 -32.23
N ASP A 423 9.27 21.24 -31.42
CA ASP A 423 10.46 20.51 -31.87
C ASP A 423 10.53 19.09 -31.27
N GLN A 424 9.98 18.14 -32.02
CA GLN A 424 10.05 16.71 -31.68
C GLN A 424 11.49 16.19 -31.57
N GLN A 425 12.48 16.81 -32.24
CA GLN A 425 13.87 16.39 -32.12
C GLN A 425 14.41 16.66 -30.71
N LYS A 426 13.90 17.67 -30.01
CA LYS A 426 14.29 17.97 -28.64
C LYS A 426 13.89 16.85 -27.70
N THR A 427 12.67 16.33 -27.81
CA THR A 427 12.20 15.17 -27.05
C THR A 427 13.06 13.93 -27.29
N ILE A 428 13.44 13.66 -28.55
CA ILE A 428 14.32 12.53 -28.89
C ILE A 428 15.70 12.70 -28.26
N LYS A 429 16.30 13.90 -28.36
CA LYS A 429 17.59 14.23 -27.73
C LYS A 429 17.54 14.04 -26.22
N MET A 430 16.43 14.43 -25.58
CA MET A 430 16.23 14.28 -24.14
C MET A 430 16.07 12.81 -23.71
N LYS A 431 15.42 11.96 -24.51
CA LYS A 431 15.39 10.50 -24.28
C LYS A 431 16.77 9.87 -24.43
N TYR A 432 17.56 10.31 -25.41
CA TYR A 432 18.94 9.88 -25.55
C TYR A 432 19.82 10.32 -24.36
N LEU A 433 19.67 11.57 -23.91
CA LEU A 433 20.36 12.07 -22.72
C LEU A 433 20.01 11.24 -21.48
N HIS A 434 18.72 10.93 -21.26
CA HIS A 434 18.27 10.07 -20.17
C HIS A 434 18.99 8.72 -20.18
N PHE A 435 19.07 8.06 -21.34
CA PHE A 435 19.76 6.78 -21.50
C PHE A 435 21.26 6.86 -21.15
N GLU A 436 21.96 7.90 -21.61
CA GLU A 436 23.38 8.08 -21.25
C GLU A 436 23.57 8.38 -19.75
N LEU A 437 22.64 9.11 -19.14
CA LEU A 437 22.65 9.38 -17.70
C LEU A 437 22.37 8.11 -16.87
N LEU A 438 21.49 7.22 -17.33
CA LEU A 438 21.30 5.90 -16.68
C LEU A 438 22.60 5.11 -16.63
N LYS A 439 23.37 5.07 -17.72
CA LYS A 439 24.69 4.43 -17.76
C LYS A 439 25.68 5.05 -16.78
N LYS A 440 25.77 6.38 -16.79
CA LYS A 440 26.62 7.16 -15.88
C LYS A 440 26.31 6.81 -14.42
N TYR A 441 25.04 6.90 -14.02
CA TYR A 441 24.64 6.73 -12.64
C TYR A 441 24.65 5.28 -12.17
N ALA A 442 24.35 4.30 -13.02
CA ALA A 442 24.50 2.91 -12.65
C ALA A 442 25.98 2.53 -12.42
N LYS A 443 26.91 3.04 -13.25
CA LYS A 443 28.35 2.87 -13.00
C LYS A 443 28.76 3.51 -11.67
N PHE A 444 28.25 4.71 -11.39
CA PHE A 444 28.52 5.40 -10.13
C PHE A 444 27.95 4.65 -8.91
N ALA A 445 26.71 4.16 -8.96
CA ALA A 445 26.13 3.33 -7.89
C ALA A 445 26.97 2.09 -7.62
N LYS A 446 27.47 1.42 -8.66
CA LYS A 446 28.35 0.25 -8.52
C LYS A 446 29.64 0.61 -7.79
N GLN A 447 30.25 1.76 -8.08
CA GLN A 447 31.44 2.24 -7.37
C GLN A 447 31.12 2.46 -5.89
N GLU A 448 30.08 3.22 -5.58
CA GLU A 448 29.67 3.53 -4.20
C GLU A 448 29.33 2.27 -3.40
N TYR A 449 28.68 1.29 -4.03
CA TYR A 449 28.40 0.00 -3.44
C TYR A 449 29.69 -0.77 -3.06
N GLN A 450 30.73 -0.73 -3.89
CA GLN A 450 32.03 -1.35 -3.55
C GLN A 450 32.71 -0.59 -2.40
N GLU A 451 32.67 0.73 -2.39
CA GLU A 451 33.17 1.53 -1.27
C GLU A 451 32.45 1.16 0.04
N GLY A 452 31.13 0.97 -0.01
CA GLY A 452 30.32 0.48 1.11
C GLY A 452 30.80 -0.88 1.64
N LYS A 453 31.06 -1.84 0.74
CA LYS A 453 31.60 -3.16 1.11
C LYS A 453 32.95 -3.09 1.80
N GLU A 454 33.85 -2.24 1.32
CA GLU A 454 35.16 -2.06 1.94
C GLU A 454 35.06 -1.42 3.32
N ILE A 455 34.10 -0.52 3.54
CA ILE A 455 33.81 0.03 4.88
C ILE A 455 33.34 -1.08 5.82
N LEU A 456 32.34 -1.88 5.41
CA LEU A 456 31.82 -3.00 6.21
C LEU A 456 32.94 -4.00 6.57
N LYS A 457 33.80 -4.33 5.61
CA LYS A 457 34.94 -5.21 5.83
C LYS A 457 35.91 -4.66 6.88
N LYS A 458 36.22 -3.36 6.83
CA LYS A 458 37.07 -2.70 7.83
C LYS A 458 36.42 -2.72 9.22
N GLU A 459 35.13 -2.42 9.31
CA GLU A 459 34.39 -2.48 10.58
C GLU A 459 34.35 -3.89 11.17
N PHE A 460 34.17 -4.91 10.33
CA PHE A 460 34.21 -6.30 10.75
C PHE A 460 35.58 -6.68 11.32
N ILE A 461 36.67 -6.33 10.63
CA ILE A 461 38.05 -6.59 11.10
C ILE A 461 38.30 -5.91 12.46
N LEU A 462 37.89 -4.64 12.61
CA LEU A 462 38.02 -3.90 13.87
C LEU A 462 37.27 -4.57 15.02
N ARG A 463 36.05 -5.08 14.77
CA ARG A 463 35.26 -5.80 15.80
C ARG A 463 35.87 -7.14 16.19
N MET A 464 36.65 -7.76 15.31
CA MET A 464 37.35 -9.02 15.57
C MET A 464 38.65 -8.84 16.38
N GLY A 465 39.06 -7.60 16.70
CA GLY A 465 40.17 -7.32 17.60
C GLY A 465 41.57 -7.47 16.98
N HIS A 466 41.70 -7.22 15.68
CA HIS A 466 43.00 -7.13 14.99
C HIS A 466 43.52 -5.70 14.86
#